data_AF-A0A829BKZ0-F1
#
_entry.id   AF-A0A829BKZ0-F1
#
_cell.length_a   1.000
_cell.length_b   1.000
_cell.length_c   1.000
_cell.angle_alpha   90.00
_cell.angle_beta   90.00
_cell.angle_gamma   90.00
#
_symmetry.space_group_name_H-M   'P 1'
#
loop_
_entity.id
_entity.type
_entity.pdbx_description
1 polymer ?
#
loop_
_entity_poly.entity_id
_entity_poly.type
_entity_poly.pdbx_seq_one_letter_code
_entity_poly.pdbx_strand_id
1 'polypeptide(L)'
;MRYSQICRKSLALLATGMILTTSTLPSISILAEDSTGAPARPDGQAPAGGGANTTTYDYSGTNSGVLVANGSKVTSSSKTKSTTSAQNTALVQNGGSLTLHKANLIKSGDDNNGDNDNFYGINSILLAVNERSKAYVSNSKLKASSSGSNGIFATDKATIYANKTSIATTADNSRGLDATYNGNIIANKMAISTKGAHSAAIATDRGGGNISTTNSSLNTSGSGSPLLYSTGNIQVNHVTGTSSNSQIAGMEGLNTILIHNSNLISTMTNKTASDPIANGVIIYQSQSGDAEATTGQSAHFELSKSKLTSSITSGSMFYLTNTSANIILNQSTLNFDANKAKLLTVAGNSANNWGTPGSNGATVNFTGHKQTLKGDVDVDSISTLNMYLLDKTNYTGKTAVSTNSTNISPSTSPITMNISKNSKWVLTGHSTVTNLNAEKGAKIVDKDGKTVSVISSSGQKLVKGKSKYSLTVTGTYSQKVTTSSSNKPSSSYINRSDFDNYFKTTTAFVNNTKNTSN
;
A
#
# COMPACT_ATOMS: atom_id res chain seq x y z
N MET A 1 -56.11 -19.89 -37.17
CA MET A 1 -56.27 -19.93 -38.64
C MET A 1 -57.56 -19.16 -38.96
N ARG A 2 -57.52 -18.12 -39.84
CA ARG A 2 -58.67 -17.30 -40.30
C ARG A 2 -59.41 -16.44 -39.24
N TYR A 3 -60.07 -15.31 -39.57
CA TYR A 3 -59.83 -14.22 -40.54
C TYR A 3 -60.93 -13.15 -40.34
N SER A 4 -60.60 -11.85 -40.21
CA SER A 4 -61.36 -10.66 -40.72
C SER A 4 -60.96 -9.36 -39.98
N GLN A 5 -61.24 -8.13 -40.43
CA GLN A 5 -61.19 -7.40 -41.71
C GLN A 5 -61.84 -6.00 -41.49
N ILE A 6 -61.58 -5.02 -42.38
CA ILE A 6 -62.36 -3.74 -42.59
C ILE A 6 -62.15 -2.63 -41.51
N CYS A 7 -61.97 -1.31 -41.79
CA CYS A 7 -61.67 -0.59 -43.06
C CYS A 7 -61.02 0.83 -42.91
N ARG A 8 -60.23 1.18 -43.93
CA ARG A 8 -59.96 2.49 -44.61
C ARG A 8 -60.39 3.86 -44.03
N LYS A 9 -59.44 4.82 -44.06
CA LYS A 9 -59.38 6.11 -44.82
C LYS A 9 -58.01 6.78 -44.49
N SER A 10 -57.09 7.17 -45.40
CA SER A 10 -57.13 8.24 -46.43
C SER A 10 -57.43 9.63 -45.84
N LEU A 11 -56.71 10.73 -46.08
CA LEU A 11 -55.47 11.05 -46.82
C LEU A 11 -55.12 12.53 -46.49
N ALA A 12 -53.85 12.91 -46.23
CA ALA A 12 -53.34 14.28 -46.50
C ALA A 12 -51.82 14.38 -46.27
N LEU A 13 -51.13 15.06 -47.18
CA LEU A 13 -49.71 15.38 -47.13
C LEU A 13 -49.57 16.91 -46.99
N LEU A 14 -48.67 17.40 -46.13
CA LEU A 14 -48.02 18.71 -46.33
C LEU A 14 -46.75 18.79 -45.49
N ALA A 15 -45.64 19.18 -46.12
CA ALA A 15 -44.35 19.35 -45.49
C ALA A 15 -44.15 20.80 -45.03
N THR A 16 -43.29 21.02 -44.03
CA THR A 16 -42.08 21.88 -44.14
C THR A 16 -41.34 22.03 -42.81
N GLY A 17 -39.99 22.00 -42.87
CA GLY A 17 -39.09 22.68 -41.93
C GLY A 17 -38.91 22.12 -40.52
N MET A 18 -37.71 21.61 -40.20
CA MET A 18 -36.69 22.45 -39.56
C MET A 18 -35.32 21.77 -39.43
N ILE A 19 -34.31 22.64 -39.44
CA ILE A 19 -32.87 22.47 -39.32
C ILE A 19 -32.43 21.44 -38.26
N LEU A 20 -31.51 20.54 -38.64
CA LEU A 20 -30.71 19.76 -37.69
C LEU A 20 -29.71 20.67 -36.97
N THR A 21 -29.88 20.88 -35.67
CA THR A 21 -28.80 21.31 -34.77
C THR A 21 -28.36 20.13 -33.92
N THR A 22 -27.15 19.62 -34.13
CA THR A 22 -26.58 18.54 -33.32
C THR A 22 -26.09 19.09 -31.98
N SER A 23 -26.96 19.11 -30.96
CA SER A 23 -26.54 19.30 -29.58
C SER A 23 -26.08 17.98 -28.97
N THR A 24 -24.83 17.93 -28.53
CA THR A 24 -24.27 16.81 -27.77
C THR A 24 -24.86 16.79 -26.37
N LEU A 25 -25.79 15.86 -26.10
CA LEU A 25 -26.24 15.58 -24.74
C LEU A 25 -25.09 14.90 -23.96
N PRO A 26 -24.76 15.36 -22.74
CA PRO A 26 -23.83 14.64 -21.88
C PRO A 26 -24.47 13.33 -21.43
N SER A 27 -23.78 12.21 -21.63
CA SER A 27 -24.21 10.91 -21.13
C SER A 27 -24.29 10.95 -19.61
N ILE A 28 -25.48 10.78 -19.06
CA ILE A 28 -25.67 10.51 -17.63
C ILE A 28 -25.08 9.14 -17.34
N SER A 29 -23.86 9.11 -16.80
CA SER A 29 -23.25 7.91 -16.26
C SER A 29 -23.97 7.54 -14.97
N ILE A 30 -24.91 6.59 -15.06
CA ILE A 30 -25.47 5.93 -13.89
C ILE A 30 -24.31 5.25 -13.15
N LEU A 31 -24.05 5.70 -11.93
CA LEU A 31 -23.06 5.10 -11.05
C LEU A 31 -23.60 3.73 -10.60
N ALA A 32 -23.03 2.65 -11.15
CA ALA A 32 -23.15 1.34 -10.55
C ALA A 32 -22.21 1.32 -9.33
N GLU A 33 -22.77 1.15 -8.13
CA GLU A 33 -21.98 0.84 -6.94
C GLU A 33 -21.46 -0.59 -7.07
N ASP A 34 -20.14 -0.73 -7.21
CA ASP A 34 -19.49 -2.03 -7.39
C ASP A 34 -19.36 -2.76 -6.03
N SER A 35 -20.40 -3.50 -5.67
CA SER A 35 -20.51 -4.22 -4.41
C SER A 35 -19.83 -5.59 -4.46
N THR A 36 -18.50 -5.62 -4.38
CA THR A 36 -17.74 -6.85 -4.05
C THR A 36 -17.29 -6.89 -2.59
N GLY A 37 -17.62 -5.88 -1.78
CA GLY A 37 -17.72 -6.03 -0.34
C GLY A 37 -18.91 -6.91 0.04
N ALA A 38 -18.76 -7.78 1.05
CA ALA A 38 -19.86 -8.59 1.58
C ALA A 38 -21.08 -7.71 1.92
N PRO A 39 -22.32 -8.18 1.68
CA PRO A 39 -23.51 -7.33 1.75
C PRO A 39 -23.68 -6.70 3.13
N ALA A 40 -23.91 -5.39 3.14
CA ALA A 40 -24.25 -4.64 4.35
C ALA A 40 -25.52 -5.24 4.97
N ARG A 41 -25.43 -5.71 6.22
CA ARG A 41 -26.58 -6.25 6.97
C ARG A 41 -27.41 -5.12 7.58
N PRO A 42 -28.72 -5.31 7.76
CA PRO A 42 -29.54 -4.43 8.60
C PRO A 42 -29.02 -4.39 10.04
N ASP A 43 -29.17 -3.23 10.69
CA ASP A 43 -28.71 -3.00 12.06
C ASP A 43 -29.32 -4.00 13.06
N GLY A 44 -28.49 -4.48 14.01
CA GLY A 44 -28.97 -5.21 15.19
C GLY A 44 -28.51 -6.67 15.35
N GLN A 45 -27.71 -7.23 14.43
CA GLN A 45 -27.06 -8.54 14.66
C GLN A 45 -25.69 -8.39 15.31
N ALA A 46 -25.39 -9.28 16.27
CA ALA A 46 -24.06 -9.39 16.89
C ALA A 46 -22.97 -9.64 15.81
N PRO A 47 -21.72 -9.18 16.03
CA PRO A 47 -20.67 -9.32 15.03
C PRO A 47 -20.44 -10.80 14.72
N ALA A 48 -20.71 -11.18 13.48
CA ALA A 48 -20.26 -12.46 12.94
C ALA A 48 -18.73 -12.50 12.97
N GLY A 49 -18.16 -13.67 13.25
CA GLY A 49 -16.70 -13.83 13.38
C GLY A 49 -15.95 -13.33 12.16
N GLY A 50 -14.69 -12.91 12.38
CA GLY A 50 -13.79 -12.50 11.31
C GLY A 50 -13.62 -13.56 10.22
N GLY A 51 -13.09 -13.14 9.07
CA GLY A 51 -12.87 -14.05 7.94
C GLY A 51 -11.96 -15.22 8.30
N ALA A 52 -11.97 -16.25 7.44
CA ALA A 52 -11.28 -17.51 7.71
C ALA A 52 -9.81 -17.27 8.04
N ASN A 53 -9.39 -17.63 9.25
CA ASN A 53 -8.01 -17.49 9.72
C ASN A 53 -7.12 -18.58 9.10
N THR A 54 -6.87 -18.46 7.79
CA THR A 54 -6.10 -19.42 7.00
C THR A 54 -4.76 -18.82 6.58
N THR A 55 -3.88 -18.64 7.58
CA THR A 55 -2.45 -18.32 7.36
C THR A 55 -1.64 -19.51 6.81
N THR A 56 -2.26 -20.69 6.72
CA THR A 56 -1.70 -21.92 6.15
C THR A 56 -2.39 -22.23 4.82
N TYR A 57 -1.62 -22.65 3.81
CA TYR A 57 -2.14 -22.96 2.48
C TYR A 57 -3.16 -24.11 2.52
N ASP A 58 -4.38 -23.80 2.05
CA ASP A 58 -5.60 -24.57 2.24
C ASP A 58 -6.31 -24.93 0.91
N TYR A 59 -5.70 -24.61 -0.23
CA TYR A 59 -6.27 -24.95 -1.54
C TYR A 59 -6.36 -26.46 -1.77
N SER A 60 -7.59 -26.94 -2.03
CA SER A 60 -7.91 -28.35 -2.27
C SER A 60 -8.32 -28.67 -3.71
N GLY A 61 -8.33 -27.67 -4.60
CA GLY A 61 -8.66 -27.86 -6.01
C GLY A 61 -7.48 -28.34 -6.87
N THR A 62 -7.66 -28.35 -8.18
CA THR A 62 -6.64 -28.80 -9.14
C THR A 62 -6.05 -27.63 -9.94
N ASN A 63 -4.76 -27.38 -9.77
CA ASN A 63 -4.03 -26.41 -10.58
C ASN A 63 -3.88 -26.88 -12.03
N SER A 64 -4.17 -25.99 -13.00
CA SER A 64 -4.01 -26.26 -14.42
C SER A 64 -3.18 -25.17 -15.13
N GLY A 65 -2.54 -25.52 -16.24
CA GLY A 65 -1.80 -24.56 -17.07
C GLY A 65 -1.45 -25.11 -18.45
N VAL A 66 -1.14 -24.21 -19.39
CA VAL A 66 -0.80 -24.58 -20.79
C VAL A 66 0.65 -25.06 -20.90
N LEU A 67 1.58 -24.36 -20.25
CA LEU A 67 2.97 -24.78 -20.12
C LEU A 67 3.25 -25.22 -18.68
N VAL A 68 3.51 -26.50 -18.45
CA VAL A 68 3.58 -27.09 -17.11
C VAL A 68 4.96 -27.67 -16.81
N ALA A 69 5.52 -27.31 -15.65
CA ALA A 69 6.66 -27.98 -15.02
C ALA A 69 6.21 -28.61 -13.69
N ASN A 70 5.91 -29.90 -13.71
CA ASN A 70 5.35 -30.66 -12.58
C ASN A 70 6.36 -31.72 -12.13
N GLY A 71 7.06 -31.50 -11.01
CA GLY A 71 8.15 -32.35 -10.54
C GLY A 71 9.36 -32.49 -11.49
N SER A 72 9.37 -31.73 -12.59
CA SER A 72 10.29 -31.86 -13.72
C SER A 72 10.91 -30.53 -14.11
N LYS A 73 12.01 -30.57 -14.86
CA LYS A 73 12.68 -29.37 -15.40
C LYS A 73 12.22 -29.11 -16.83
N VAL A 74 11.74 -27.90 -17.10
CA VAL A 74 11.23 -27.45 -18.40
C VAL A 74 11.89 -26.13 -18.78
N THR A 75 12.18 -25.94 -20.07
CA THR A 75 12.67 -24.67 -20.62
C THR A 75 11.83 -24.28 -21.82
N SER A 76 11.46 -23.00 -21.93
CA SER A 76 10.74 -22.47 -23.10
C SER A 76 11.19 -21.04 -23.42
N SER A 77 11.13 -20.72 -24.72
CA SER A 77 11.30 -19.38 -25.29
C SER A 77 10.15 -19.00 -26.22
N SER A 78 9.12 -19.84 -26.31
CA SER A 78 8.05 -19.71 -27.30
C SER A 78 6.95 -18.73 -26.86
N LYS A 79 5.97 -18.54 -27.75
CA LYS A 79 4.71 -17.88 -27.41
C LYS A 79 3.77 -18.91 -26.79
N THR A 80 3.22 -18.62 -25.61
CA THR A 80 2.22 -19.44 -24.94
C THR A 80 0.96 -18.61 -24.72
N LYS A 81 -0.23 -19.18 -24.93
CA LYS A 81 -1.51 -18.48 -24.76
C LYS A 81 -2.48 -19.35 -23.96
N SER A 82 -3.11 -18.80 -22.93
CA SER A 82 -4.31 -19.35 -22.30
C SER A 82 -5.50 -18.42 -22.56
N THR A 83 -6.60 -18.98 -23.08
CA THR A 83 -7.91 -18.32 -23.21
C THR A 83 -8.96 -18.91 -22.27
N THR A 84 -8.59 -19.91 -21.49
CA THR A 84 -9.49 -20.69 -20.64
C THR A 84 -9.56 -20.04 -19.26
N SER A 85 -10.76 -19.99 -18.66
CA SER A 85 -10.95 -19.63 -17.24
C SER A 85 -10.21 -20.60 -16.33
N ALA A 86 -9.79 -20.16 -15.13
CA ALA A 86 -9.09 -20.97 -14.13
C ALA A 86 -7.83 -21.74 -14.62
N GLN A 87 -7.25 -21.34 -15.77
CA GLN A 87 -6.09 -22.01 -16.37
C GLN A 87 -4.93 -21.04 -16.57
N ASN A 88 -3.82 -21.32 -15.88
CA ASN A 88 -2.61 -20.51 -15.96
C ASN A 88 -1.97 -20.58 -17.36
N THR A 89 -1.28 -19.52 -17.80
CA THR A 89 -0.51 -19.63 -19.06
C THR A 89 0.73 -20.50 -18.86
N ALA A 90 1.40 -20.37 -17.71
CA ALA A 90 2.46 -21.28 -17.26
C ALA A 90 2.26 -21.65 -15.78
N LEU A 91 2.58 -22.90 -15.43
CA LEU A 91 2.42 -23.49 -14.10
C LEU A 91 3.68 -24.25 -13.69
N VAL A 92 4.16 -24.01 -12.47
CA VAL A 92 5.29 -24.73 -11.86
C VAL A 92 4.83 -25.30 -10.52
N GLN A 93 4.88 -26.61 -10.34
CA GLN A 93 4.34 -27.27 -9.14
C GLN A 93 5.12 -28.53 -8.72
N ASN A 94 4.86 -29.01 -7.49
CA ASN A 94 5.44 -30.23 -6.93
C ASN A 94 6.98 -30.31 -7.02
N GLY A 95 7.69 -29.21 -6.79
CA GLY A 95 9.15 -29.17 -6.91
C GLY A 95 9.67 -29.09 -8.34
N GLY A 96 8.80 -28.83 -9.32
CA GLY A 96 9.19 -28.59 -10.71
C GLY A 96 10.00 -27.31 -10.90
N SER A 97 10.64 -27.17 -12.06
CA SER A 97 11.36 -25.95 -12.40
C SER A 97 11.18 -25.55 -13.85
N LEU A 98 10.85 -24.28 -14.07
CA LEU A 98 10.61 -23.71 -15.40
C LEU A 98 11.57 -22.56 -15.69
N THR A 99 12.29 -22.63 -16.81
CA THR A 99 13.08 -21.51 -17.34
C THR A 99 12.39 -20.90 -18.56
N LEU A 100 12.06 -19.60 -18.47
CA LEU A 100 11.49 -18.79 -19.55
C LEU A 100 12.51 -17.73 -19.99
N HIS A 101 12.96 -17.79 -21.24
CA HIS A 101 13.87 -16.79 -21.81
C HIS A 101 13.35 -16.25 -23.14
N LYS A 102 13.21 -14.93 -23.27
CA LYS A 102 12.61 -14.25 -24.45
C LYS A 102 11.17 -14.73 -24.77
N ALA A 103 10.47 -15.29 -23.79
CA ALA A 103 9.14 -15.87 -23.96
C ALA A 103 8.05 -14.79 -24.06
N ASN A 104 6.92 -15.14 -24.68
CA ASN A 104 5.76 -14.25 -24.83
C ASN A 104 4.48 -14.95 -24.34
N LEU A 105 4.06 -14.66 -23.11
CA LEU A 105 2.92 -15.33 -22.47
C LEU A 105 1.69 -14.40 -22.49
N ILE A 106 0.55 -14.94 -22.91
CA ILE A 106 -0.70 -14.19 -23.09
C ILE A 106 -1.87 -14.89 -22.40
N LYS A 107 -2.55 -14.20 -21.49
CA LYS A 107 -3.77 -14.65 -20.81
C LYS A 107 -4.97 -13.78 -21.24
N SER A 108 -6.09 -14.41 -21.59
CA SER A 108 -7.31 -13.67 -22.00
C SER A 108 -8.61 -14.46 -21.75
N GLY A 109 -8.68 -15.21 -20.66
CA GLY A 109 -9.90 -15.89 -20.22
C GLY A 109 -10.20 -15.46 -18.80
N ASP A 110 -11.38 -14.94 -18.54
CA ASP A 110 -11.74 -14.40 -17.22
C ASP A 110 -11.91 -15.51 -16.18
N ASP A 111 -11.45 -15.25 -14.97
CA ASP A 111 -11.97 -15.89 -13.75
C ASP A 111 -12.43 -14.74 -12.85
N ASN A 112 -13.44 -15.01 -12.04
CA ASN A 112 -14.06 -14.07 -11.10
C ASN A 112 -14.20 -14.73 -9.71
N ASN A 113 -13.60 -15.90 -9.49
CA ASN A 113 -13.48 -16.49 -8.17
C ASN A 113 -12.37 -15.77 -7.41
N GLY A 114 -12.77 -14.79 -6.60
CA GLY A 114 -11.85 -13.94 -5.86
C GLY A 114 -10.80 -14.70 -5.05
N ASP A 115 -11.11 -15.87 -4.48
CA ASP A 115 -10.13 -16.64 -3.72
C ASP A 115 -9.13 -17.39 -4.62
N ASN A 116 -9.59 -17.96 -5.73
CA ASN A 116 -8.73 -18.54 -6.77
C ASN A 116 -7.69 -17.52 -7.24
N ASP A 117 -8.17 -16.32 -7.59
CA ASP A 117 -7.39 -15.30 -8.26
C ASP A 117 -6.49 -14.52 -7.29
N ASN A 118 -7.01 -14.13 -6.12
CA ASN A 118 -6.27 -13.30 -5.17
C ASN A 118 -5.36 -14.09 -4.22
N PHE A 119 -5.66 -15.36 -3.91
CA PHE A 119 -4.95 -16.10 -2.86
C PHE A 119 -4.21 -17.33 -3.36
N TYR A 120 -4.79 -18.09 -4.30
CA TYR A 120 -4.18 -19.31 -4.82
C TYR A 120 -3.41 -19.11 -6.14
N GLY A 121 -3.53 -17.92 -6.74
CA GLY A 121 -2.80 -17.54 -7.95
C GLY A 121 -3.22 -18.28 -9.21
N ILE A 122 -4.40 -18.89 -9.17
CA ILE A 122 -5.05 -19.49 -10.34
C ILE A 122 -5.30 -18.38 -11.36
N ASN A 123 -5.53 -18.77 -12.62
CA ASN A 123 -5.82 -17.85 -13.71
C ASN A 123 -4.65 -16.87 -14.05
N SER A 124 -3.49 -16.98 -13.41
CA SER A 124 -2.30 -16.15 -13.65
C SER A 124 -1.63 -16.41 -15.01
N ILE A 125 -0.81 -15.46 -15.45
CA ILE A 125 0.09 -15.68 -16.59
C ILE A 125 1.19 -16.69 -16.20
N LEU A 126 1.80 -16.54 -15.02
CA LEU A 126 2.72 -17.52 -14.45
C LEU A 126 2.38 -17.77 -12.97
N LEU A 127 2.04 -19.01 -12.63
CA LEU A 127 1.92 -19.49 -11.26
C LEU A 127 3.11 -20.41 -10.93
N ALA A 128 3.75 -20.20 -9.78
CA ALA A 128 4.54 -21.21 -9.10
C ALA A 128 3.92 -21.52 -7.73
N VAL A 129 3.75 -22.80 -7.43
CA VAL A 129 3.06 -23.32 -6.24
C VAL A 129 3.84 -24.49 -5.64
N ASN A 130 3.73 -24.66 -4.33
CA ASN A 130 4.44 -25.63 -3.49
C ASN A 130 5.93 -25.38 -3.28
N GLU A 131 6.40 -25.82 -2.12
CA GLU A 131 7.80 -25.78 -1.73
C GLU A 131 8.70 -26.47 -2.77
N ARG A 132 9.91 -25.94 -2.95
CA ARG A 132 10.92 -26.35 -3.95
C ARG A 132 10.55 -26.05 -5.42
N SER A 133 9.32 -25.66 -5.75
CA SER A 133 8.99 -25.21 -7.11
C SER A 133 9.71 -23.90 -7.46
N LYS A 134 10.44 -23.86 -8.57
CA LYS A 134 11.27 -22.70 -8.97
C LYS A 134 11.08 -22.26 -10.43
N ALA A 135 10.59 -21.04 -10.64
CA ALA A 135 10.53 -20.42 -11.97
C ALA A 135 11.62 -19.36 -12.18
N TYR A 136 12.21 -19.31 -13.37
CA TYR A 136 13.21 -18.33 -13.79
C TYR A 136 12.72 -17.64 -15.07
N VAL A 137 12.51 -16.32 -15.05
CA VAL A 137 11.91 -15.58 -16.17
C VAL A 137 12.83 -14.44 -16.60
N SER A 138 13.24 -14.38 -17.87
CA SER A 138 14.11 -13.31 -18.35
C SER A 138 13.89 -12.82 -19.77
N ASN A 139 14.01 -11.50 -19.96
CA ASN A 139 13.86 -10.83 -21.26
C ASN A 139 12.49 -11.11 -21.92
N SER A 140 11.48 -11.43 -21.11
CA SER A 140 10.17 -11.94 -21.55
C SER A 140 9.09 -10.85 -21.52
N LYS A 141 7.97 -11.11 -22.22
CA LYS A 141 6.78 -10.26 -22.22
C LYS A 141 5.57 -11.07 -21.75
N LEU A 142 4.91 -10.59 -20.71
CA LEU A 142 3.72 -11.20 -20.11
C LEU A 142 2.56 -10.22 -20.27
N LYS A 143 1.44 -10.67 -20.83
CA LYS A 143 0.23 -9.85 -21.01
C LYS A 143 -1.03 -10.59 -20.54
N ALA A 144 -1.88 -9.91 -19.77
CA ALA A 144 -3.24 -10.35 -19.48
C ALA A 144 -4.25 -9.29 -19.90
N SER A 145 -5.37 -9.72 -20.47
CA SER A 145 -6.52 -8.84 -20.77
C SER A 145 -7.79 -9.21 -20.02
N SER A 146 -7.75 -10.28 -19.24
CA SER A 146 -8.89 -10.88 -18.53
C SER A 146 -8.88 -10.57 -17.04
N SER A 147 -10.06 -10.59 -16.42
CA SER A 147 -10.25 -10.50 -14.95
C SER A 147 -9.50 -11.63 -14.23
N GLY A 148 -9.09 -11.37 -12.99
CA GLY A 148 -8.43 -12.35 -12.12
C GLY A 148 -7.06 -12.83 -12.63
N SER A 149 -6.43 -12.14 -13.58
CA SER A 149 -5.28 -12.65 -14.33
C SER A 149 -3.97 -11.97 -13.91
N ASN A 150 -3.44 -12.36 -12.75
CA ASN A 150 -2.18 -11.83 -12.23
C ASN A 150 -0.98 -12.12 -13.14
N GLY A 151 0.03 -11.24 -13.11
CA GLY A 151 1.21 -11.34 -13.96
C GLY A 151 2.16 -12.47 -13.57
N ILE A 152 2.74 -12.40 -12.38
CA ILE A 152 3.59 -13.45 -11.82
C ILE A 152 3.14 -13.68 -10.37
N PHE A 153 2.76 -14.92 -10.07
CA PHE A 153 2.21 -15.32 -8.77
C PHE A 153 3.06 -16.44 -8.16
N ALA A 154 3.48 -16.28 -6.91
CA ALA A 154 4.20 -17.31 -6.16
C ALA A 154 3.44 -17.65 -4.87
N THR A 155 3.12 -18.91 -4.64
CA THR A 155 2.35 -19.35 -3.47
C THR A 155 2.87 -20.65 -2.85
N ASP A 156 2.42 -20.97 -1.64
CA ASP A 156 2.83 -22.16 -0.86
C ASP A 156 4.35 -22.38 -0.88
N LYS A 157 5.11 -21.38 -0.40
CA LYS A 157 6.59 -21.38 -0.34
C LYS A 157 7.33 -21.52 -1.70
N ALA A 158 6.65 -21.49 -2.84
CA ALA A 158 7.30 -21.49 -4.15
C ALA A 158 8.20 -20.27 -4.36
N THR A 159 9.11 -20.33 -5.34
CA THR A 159 10.06 -19.24 -5.64
C THR A 159 10.08 -18.86 -7.12
N ILE A 160 10.01 -17.56 -7.42
CA ILE A 160 10.13 -17.04 -8.79
C ILE A 160 11.22 -15.96 -8.87
N TYR A 161 12.12 -16.10 -9.84
CA TYR A 161 13.15 -15.11 -10.16
C TYR A 161 12.86 -14.45 -11.51
N ALA A 162 12.63 -13.13 -11.54
CA ALA A 162 12.27 -12.37 -12.75
C ALA A 162 13.28 -11.27 -13.08
N ASN A 163 13.81 -11.21 -14.30
CA ASN A 163 14.86 -10.26 -14.69
C ASN A 163 14.66 -9.69 -16.11
N LYS A 164 14.62 -8.36 -16.26
CA LYS A 164 14.41 -7.69 -17.56
C LYS A 164 13.08 -8.10 -18.24
N THR A 165 12.00 -8.22 -17.48
CA THR A 165 10.71 -8.74 -17.96
C THR A 165 9.61 -7.68 -17.85
N SER A 166 8.73 -7.58 -18.85
CA SER A 166 7.58 -6.66 -18.84
C SER A 166 6.27 -7.39 -18.55
N ILE A 167 5.45 -6.83 -17.68
CA ILE A 167 4.10 -7.32 -17.33
C ILE A 167 3.09 -6.22 -17.66
N ALA A 168 2.02 -6.58 -18.39
CA ALA A 168 0.90 -5.68 -18.65
C ALA A 168 -0.43 -6.40 -18.40
N THR A 169 -1.19 -5.98 -17.39
CA THR A 169 -2.56 -6.44 -17.11
C THR A 169 -3.54 -5.29 -17.36
N THR A 170 -4.78 -5.58 -17.79
CA THR A 170 -5.75 -4.52 -18.13
C THR A 170 -7.11 -4.59 -17.46
N ALA A 171 -7.51 -5.74 -16.92
CA ALA A 171 -8.76 -5.92 -16.20
C ALA A 171 -8.53 -5.92 -14.68
N ASP A 172 -9.61 -6.10 -13.91
CA ASP A 172 -9.62 -6.05 -12.46
C ASP A 172 -9.00 -7.31 -11.83
N ASN A 173 -8.68 -7.24 -10.52
CA ASN A 173 -8.07 -8.33 -9.74
C ASN A 173 -6.83 -8.96 -10.40
N SER A 174 -6.05 -8.16 -11.13
CA SER A 174 -4.97 -8.62 -12.02
C SER A 174 -3.66 -7.91 -11.67
N ARG A 175 -3.05 -8.29 -10.54
CA ARG A 175 -1.82 -7.70 -9.99
C ARG A 175 -0.60 -7.95 -10.89
N GLY A 176 0.45 -7.15 -10.71
CA GLY A 176 1.70 -7.28 -11.47
C GLY A 176 2.56 -8.45 -10.98
N LEU A 177 3.11 -8.32 -9.78
CA LEU A 177 3.71 -9.40 -9.00
C LEU A 177 2.83 -9.65 -7.77
N ASP A 178 2.61 -10.90 -7.40
CA ASP A 178 1.88 -11.26 -6.18
C ASP A 178 2.49 -12.48 -5.49
N ALA A 179 2.46 -12.50 -4.15
CA ALA A 179 2.94 -13.60 -3.36
C ALA A 179 2.11 -13.81 -2.08
N THR A 180 1.66 -15.05 -1.90
CA THR A 180 0.79 -15.49 -0.81
C THR A 180 1.37 -16.75 -0.14
N TYR A 181 0.88 -17.10 1.05
CA TYR A 181 1.30 -18.28 1.81
C TYR A 181 2.82 -18.54 1.80
N ASN A 182 3.60 -17.52 2.16
CA ASN A 182 5.08 -17.53 2.16
C ASN A 182 5.76 -17.73 0.79
N GLY A 183 5.06 -17.51 -0.32
CA GLY A 183 5.65 -17.46 -1.66
C GLY A 183 6.71 -16.37 -1.81
N ASN A 184 7.67 -16.57 -2.71
CA ASN A 184 8.88 -15.74 -2.80
C ASN A 184 9.13 -15.24 -4.23
N ILE A 185 9.16 -13.93 -4.45
CA ILE A 185 9.49 -13.33 -5.75
C ILE A 185 10.72 -12.41 -5.62
N ILE A 186 11.79 -12.73 -6.36
CA ILE A 186 12.97 -11.87 -6.47
C ILE A 186 13.02 -11.31 -7.89
N ALA A 187 12.90 -10.00 -8.03
CA ALA A 187 12.78 -9.33 -9.32
C ALA A 187 13.84 -8.22 -9.53
N ASN A 188 14.17 -7.95 -10.80
CA ASN A 188 15.09 -6.90 -11.25
C ASN A 188 14.73 -6.39 -12.65
N LYS A 189 14.87 -5.08 -12.90
CA LYS A 189 14.64 -4.49 -14.23
C LYS A 189 13.28 -4.83 -14.82
N MET A 190 12.24 -4.82 -13.99
CA MET A 190 10.86 -5.06 -14.39
C MET A 190 10.23 -3.79 -14.95
N ALA A 191 9.32 -3.95 -15.91
CA ALA A 191 8.42 -2.91 -16.37
C ALA A 191 6.98 -3.40 -16.19
N ILE A 192 6.28 -2.90 -15.17
CA ILE A 192 4.96 -3.38 -14.75
C ILE A 192 3.93 -2.29 -15.01
N SER A 193 2.84 -2.67 -15.66
CA SER A 193 1.65 -1.84 -15.81
C SER A 193 0.40 -2.67 -15.51
N THR A 194 -0.42 -2.20 -14.58
CA THR A 194 -1.75 -2.74 -14.30
C THR A 194 -2.79 -1.64 -14.50
N LYS A 195 -4.06 -1.98 -14.79
CA LYS A 195 -5.09 -0.95 -15.08
C LYS A 195 -6.43 -1.10 -14.38
N GLY A 196 -6.93 -2.31 -14.17
CA GLY A 196 -8.19 -2.53 -13.47
C GLY A 196 -8.08 -2.26 -11.97
N ALA A 197 -9.21 -2.24 -11.29
CA ALA A 197 -9.32 -2.14 -9.84
C ALA A 197 -8.64 -3.33 -9.14
N HIS A 198 -8.30 -3.15 -7.87
CA HIS A 198 -7.68 -4.17 -7.00
C HIS A 198 -6.44 -4.86 -7.63
N SER A 199 -5.69 -4.12 -8.44
CA SER A 199 -4.60 -4.63 -9.28
C SER A 199 -3.30 -3.90 -8.95
N ALA A 200 -2.76 -4.07 -7.75
CA ALA A 200 -1.49 -3.46 -7.36
C ALA A 200 -0.32 -3.91 -8.28
N ALA A 201 0.69 -3.05 -8.47
CA ALA A 201 1.85 -3.42 -9.29
C ALA A 201 2.73 -4.47 -8.60
N ILE A 202 2.86 -4.37 -7.27
CA ILE A 202 3.45 -5.39 -6.40
C ILE A 202 2.48 -5.58 -5.23
N ALA A 203 2.04 -6.81 -5.03
CA ALA A 203 1.19 -7.24 -3.94
C ALA A 203 1.86 -8.35 -3.13
N THR A 204 1.44 -8.47 -1.89
CA THR A 204 1.41 -9.74 -1.15
C THR A 204 0.03 -9.81 -0.51
N ASP A 205 -0.59 -10.99 -0.52
CA ASP A 205 -1.94 -11.24 -0.01
C ASP A 205 -1.93 -12.42 1.01
N ARG A 206 -3.07 -13.11 1.23
CA ARG A 206 -3.30 -14.06 2.34
C ARG A 206 -2.11 -14.97 2.72
N GLY A 207 -1.84 -15.07 4.02
CA GLY A 207 -0.73 -15.88 4.55
C GLY A 207 0.66 -15.27 4.31
N GLY A 208 0.71 -14.02 3.84
CA GLY A 208 1.92 -13.25 3.59
C GLY A 208 2.79 -13.81 2.46
N GLY A 209 3.92 -13.16 2.22
CA GLY A 209 4.82 -13.50 1.13
C GLY A 209 6.06 -12.61 1.16
N ASN A 210 7.01 -12.85 0.27
CA ASN A 210 8.24 -12.08 0.20
C ASN A 210 8.51 -11.61 -1.23
N ILE A 211 8.41 -10.30 -1.50
CA ILE A 211 8.78 -9.72 -2.79
C ILE A 211 9.92 -8.72 -2.65
N SER A 212 11.03 -8.98 -3.32
CA SER A 212 12.17 -8.08 -3.41
C SER A 212 12.38 -7.64 -4.86
N THR A 213 12.15 -6.37 -5.18
CA THR A 213 12.22 -5.81 -6.54
C THR A 213 13.25 -4.71 -6.65
N THR A 214 14.12 -4.78 -7.67
CA THR A 214 15.18 -3.78 -7.90
C THR A 214 15.14 -3.15 -9.29
N ASN A 215 15.63 -1.92 -9.43
CA ASN A 215 15.90 -1.26 -10.72
C ASN A 215 14.69 -1.24 -11.70
N SER A 216 13.46 -1.08 -11.19
CA SER A 216 12.21 -1.37 -11.93
C SER A 216 11.31 -0.14 -12.09
N SER A 217 10.37 -0.21 -13.04
CA SER A 217 9.33 0.80 -13.25
C SER A 217 7.93 0.20 -13.06
N LEU A 218 7.10 0.86 -12.25
CA LEU A 218 5.76 0.42 -11.86
C LEU A 218 4.69 1.47 -12.23
N ASN A 219 3.59 1.06 -12.85
CA ASN A 219 2.47 1.95 -13.13
C ASN A 219 1.13 1.27 -12.83
N THR A 220 0.23 1.94 -12.14
CA THR A 220 -1.13 1.45 -11.87
C THR A 220 -2.16 2.54 -12.15
N SER A 221 -3.37 2.18 -12.59
CA SER A 221 -4.44 3.16 -12.83
C SER A 221 -5.81 2.84 -12.23
N GLY A 222 -6.01 1.66 -11.64
CA GLY A 222 -7.29 1.27 -11.06
C GLY A 222 -7.57 1.90 -9.69
N SER A 223 -8.84 1.85 -9.30
CA SER A 223 -9.26 2.05 -7.90
C SER A 223 -8.60 0.99 -7.00
N GLY A 224 -8.24 1.33 -5.76
CA GLY A 224 -7.67 0.35 -4.80
C GLY A 224 -6.43 -0.41 -5.31
N SER A 225 -5.67 0.18 -6.24
CA SER A 225 -4.54 -0.45 -6.94
C SER A 225 -3.23 0.30 -6.68
N PRO A 226 -2.67 0.27 -5.45
CA PRO A 226 -1.48 1.04 -5.11
C PRO A 226 -0.25 0.49 -5.84
N LEU A 227 0.87 1.22 -5.80
CA LEU A 227 2.12 0.67 -6.34
C LEU A 227 2.57 -0.56 -5.54
N LEU A 228 2.39 -0.51 -4.21
CA LEU A 228 2.74 -1.56 -3.25
C LEU A 228 1.53 -1.87 -2.35
N TYR A 229 1.10 -3.13 -2.27
CA TYR A 229 0.07 -3.60 -1.33
C TYR A 229 0.60 -4.76 -0.49
N SER A 230 0.58 -4.67 0.84
CA SER A 230 1.36 -5.58 1.69
C SER A 230 0.59 -6.18 2.88
N THR A 231 0.21 -7.45 2.76
CA THR A 231 -0.06 -8.39 3.88
C THR A 231 1.17 -9.26 4.25
N GLY A 232 2.34 -8.96 3.67
CA GLY A 232 3.59 -9.69 3.83
C GLY A 232 4.80 -8.75 3.81
N ASN A 233 5.91 -9.19 3.19
CA ASN A 233 7.17 -8.43 3.11
C ASN A 233 7.44 -7.95 1.67
N ILE A 234 7.35 -6.63 1.45
CA ILE A 234 7.72 -5.98 0.19
C ILE A 234 8.98 -5.12 0.37
N GLN A 235 9.94 -5.29 -0.55
CA GLN A 235 11.20 -4.56 -0.55
C GLN A 235 11.47 -4.01 -1.96
N VAL A 236 11.51 -2.68 -2.11
CA VAL A 236 11.81 -2.03 -3.39
C VAL A 236 13.06 -1.15 -3.30
N ASN A 237 13.98 -1.32 -4.24
CA ASN A 237 15.22 -0.54 -4.31
C ASN A 237 15.54 -0.05 -5.72
N HIS A 238 15.83 1.24 -5.90
CA HIS A 238 15.97 1.87 -7.23
C HIS A 238 14.73 1.67 -8.12
N VAL A 239 13.54 1.87 -7.55
CA VAL A 239 12.26 1.75 -8.27
C VAL A 239 11.68 3.13 -8.55
N THR A 240 11.12 3.30 -9.74
CA THR A 240 10.27 4.46 -10.08
C THR A 240 8.84 3.99 -10.31
N GLY A 241 7.85 4.82 -9.98
CA GLY A 241 6.48 4.47 -10.34
C GLY A 241 5.44 5.54 -10.09
N THR A 242 4.27 5.36 -10.73
CA THR A 242 3.11 6.25 -10.61
C THR A 242 1.82 5.45 -10.49
N SER A 243 1.05 5.66 -9.42
CA SER A 243 -0.35 5.24 -9.30
C SER A 243 -1.27 6.42 -9.63
N SER A 244 -2.15 6.27 -10.63
CA SER A 244 -2.98 7.41 -11.06
C SER A 244 -4.28 7.58 -10.28
N ASN A 245 -4.82 6.50 -9.71
CA ASN A 245 -6.11 6.47 -9.00
C ASN A 245 -6.04 5.70 -7.66
N SER A 246 -4.84 5.52 -7.11
CA SER A 246 -4.58 4.81 -5.87
C SER A 246 -3.43 5.43 -5.07
N GLN A 247 -3.24 5.00 -3.83
CA GLN A 247 -2.16 5.36 -2.91
C GLN A 247 -0.80 5.00 -3.52
N ILE A 248 0.28 5.46 -2.88
CA ILE A 248 1.61 4.93 -3.16
C ILE A 248 1.71 3.51 -2.58
N ALA A 249 1.30 3.33 -1.33
CA ALA A 249 1.39 2.07 -0.63
C ALA A 249 0.20 1.85 0.33
N GLY A 250 -0.29 0.61 0.38
CA GLY A 250 -1.15 0.11 1.45
C GLY A 250 -0.46 -1.04 2.18
N MET A 251 -0.59 -1.08 3.50
CA MET A 251 -0.04 -2.14 4.34
C MET A 251 -1.10 -2.58 5.34
N GLU A 252 -1.41 -3.86 5.37
CA GLU A 252 -2.33 -4.45 6.32
C GLU A 252 -1.57 -5.35 7.32
N GLY A 253 -1.92 -5.25 8.60
CA GLY A 253 -1.36 -6.05 9.67
C GLY A 253 0.11 -5.77 9.97
N LEU A 254 0.75 -6.73 10.65
CA LEU A 254 2.07 -6.61 11.26
C LEU A 254 3.21 -6.84 10.25
N ASN A 255 3.10 -6.19 9.09
CA ASN A 255 3.82 -6.49 7.86
C ASN A 255 4.86 -5.45 7.46
N THR A 256 5.66 -5.71 6.42
CA THR A 256 6.86 -4.92 6.10
C THR A 256 6.86 -4.32 4.70
N ILE A 257 7.12 -3.01 4.58
CA ILE A 257 7.43 -2.32 3.32
C ILE A 257 8.74 -1.54 3.51
N LEU A 258 9.77 -1.88 2.72
CA LEU A 258 11.04 -1.13 2.66
C LEU A 258 11.21 -0.46 1.29
N ILE A 259 11.36 0.87 1.26
CA ILE A 259 11.47 1.69 0.03
C ILE A 259 12.81 2.44 0.02
N HIS A 260 13.78 1.93 -0.75
CA HIS A 260 15.16 2.43 -0.78
C HIS A 260 15.52 3.05 -2.14
N ASN A 261 16.22 4.19 -2.15
CA ASN A 261 16.73 4.86 -3.35
C ASN A 261 15.69 5.02 -4.49
N SER A 262 14.40 5.19 -4.15
CA SER A 262 13.26 5.08 -5.07
C SER A 262 12.48 6.38 -5.20
N ASN A 263 11.73 6.57 -6.30
CA ASN A 263 10.87 7.72 -6.52
C ASN A 263 9.46 7.27 -6.92
N LEU A 264 8.54 7.29 -5.97
CA LEU A 264 7.17 6.80 -6.15
C LEU A 264 6.17 7.95 -6.05
N ILE A 265 5.15 7.91 -6.91
CA ILE A 265 4.18 8.99 -7.11
C ILE A 265 2.77 8.42 -7.01
N SER A 266 1.87 9.12 -6.33
CA SER A 266 0.43 9.01 -6.52
C SER A 266 -0.11 10.34 -7.06
N THR A 267 -0.90 10.29 -8.13
CA THR A 267 -1.61 11.48 -8.65
C THR A 267 -3.06 11.57 -8.17
N MET A 268 -3.46 10.70 -7.25
CA MET A 268 -4.80 10.75 -6.67
C MET A 268 -4.95 11.96 -5.75
N THR A 269 -6.15 12.58 -5.76
CA THR A 269 -6.45 13.80 -4.98
C THR A 269 -7.45 13.57 -3.85
N ASN A 270 -8.30 12.56 -3.96
CA ASN A 270 -9.38 12.21 -3.04
C ASN A 270 -9.05 10.91 -2.27
N LYS A 271 -10.04 10.17 -1.77
CA LYS A 271 -9.93 8.76 -1.34
C LYS A 271 -10.29 7.80 -2.48
N THR A 272 -9.86 6.55 -2.38
CA THR A 272 -10.12 5.47 -3.35
C THR A 272 -10.60 4.22 -2.62
N ALA A 273 -11.26 3.29 -3.34
CA ALA A 273 -11.77 2.04 -2.77
C ALA A 273 -12.46 2.22 -1.40
N SER A 274 -12.08 1.42 -0.40
CA SER A 274 -12.64 1.45 0.95
C SER A 274 -12.00 2.50 1.87
N ASP A 275 -10.96 3.24 1.45
CA ASP A 275 -10.25 4.15 2.37
C ASP A 275 -11.19 5.19 3.01
N PRO A 276 -11.08 5.43 4.34
CA PRO A 276 -11.92 6.42 5.00
C PRO A 276 -11.55 7.86 4.61
N ILE A 277 -10.27 8.13 4.33
CA ILE A 277 -9.74 9.45 3.96
C ILE A 277 -8.77 9.39 2.78
N ALA A 278 -8.58 10.53 2.09
CA ALA A 278 -7.51 10.70 1.11
C ALA A 278 -6.14 10.50 1.77
N ASN A 279 -5.28 9.66 1.20
CA ASN A 279 -3.94 9.45 1.76
C ASN A 279 -2.87 9.03 0.73
N GLY A 280 -1.61 9.26 1.09
CA GLY A 280 -0.45 8.84 0.31
C GLY A 280 0.01 7.41 0.65
N VAL A 281 -0.06 7.05 1.94
CA VAL A 281 0.25 5.74 2.51
C VAL A 281 -0.78 5.43 3.61
N ILE A 282 -1.36 4.24 3.58
CA ILE A 282 -2.20 3.70 4.66
C ILE A 282 -1.53 2.49 5.33
N ILE A 283 -1.56 2.44 6.65
CA ILE A 283 -1.17 1.25 7.44
C ILE A 283 -2.31 0.92 8.40
N TYR A 284 -2.92 -0.26 8.26
CA TYR A 284 -4.15 -0.62 8.96
C TYR A 284 -4.20 -2.10 9.35
N GLN A 285 -5.31 -2.54 9.93
CA GLN A 285 -5.66 -3.95 10.13
C GLN A 285 -7.16 -4.10 9.88
N SER A 286 -7.58 -5.01 9.01
CA SER A 286 -9.00 -5.34 8.84
C SER A 286 -9.42 -6.54 9.71
N GLN A 287 -10.67 -6.97 9.58
CA GLN A 287 -11.21 -8.18 10.19
C GLN A 287 -11.24 -9.40 9.23
N SER A 288 -10.55 -9.33 8.08
CA SER A 288 -10.59 -10.41 7.08
C SER A 288 -9.82 -11.67 7.47
N GLY A 289 -8.77 -11.54 8.29
CA GLY A 289 -7.88 -12.65 8.65
C GLY A 289 -6.75 -12.94 7.65
N ASP A 290 -6.66 -12.18 6.54
CA ASP A 290 -5.66 -12.41 5.49
C ASP A 290 -4.23 -12.01 5.92
N ALA A 291 -4.12 -11.01 6.80
CA ALA A 291 -2.87 -10.45 7.30
C ALA A 291 -2.61 -10.84 8.78
N GLU A 292 -1.35 -11.07 9.11
CA GLU A 292 -0.90 -11.35 10.48
C GLU A 292 -1.20 -10.18 11.43
N ALA A 293 -1.85 -10.47 12.56
CA ALA A 293 -2.43 -9.47 13.47
C ALA A 293 -2.11 -9.71 14.97
N THR A 294 -1.50 -10.85 15.32
CA THR A 294 -1.48 -11.39 16.69
C THR A 294 -0.09 -11.77 17.23
N THR A 295 0.97 -11.78 16.41
CA THR A 295 2.36 -12.09 16.85
C THR A 295 2.99 -11.11 17.86
N GLY A 296 2.29 -10.09 18.34
CA GLY A 296 2.82 -9.08 19.26
C GLY A 296 3.89 -8.15 18.66
N GLN A 297 4.12 -8.24 17.35
CA GLN A 297 5.02 -7.39 16.59
C GLN A 297 4.33 -6.06 16.21
N SER A 298 4.95 -5.31 15.32
CA SER A 298 4.38 -4.08 14.75
C SER A 298 4.70 -4.02 13.26
N ALA A 299 3.76 -3.51 12.48
CA ALA A 299 3.96 -3.16 11.09
C ALA A 299 5.23 -2.31 10.92
N HIS A 300 6.01 -2.51 9.85
CA HIS A 300 7.29 -1.85 9.65
C HIS A 300 7.38 -1.20 8.26
N PHE A 301 7.31 0.13 8.24
CA PHE A 301 7.44 0.92 7.02
C PHE A 301 8.74 1.72 7.05
N GLU A 302 9.65 1.46 6.11
CA GLU A 302 10.89 2.24 5.95
C GLU A 302 10.95 2.98 4.61
N LEU A 303 11.33 4.26 4.67
CA LEU A 303 11.64 5.09 3.50
C LEU A 303 13.07 5.66 3.62
N SER A 304 14.02 5.04 2.92
CA SER A 304 15.46 5.33 3.00
C SER A 304 15.99 5.92 1.70
N LYS A 305 16.56 7.14 1.71
CA LYS A 305 17.13 7.82 0.53
C LYS A 305 16.16 7.93 -0.67
N SER A 306 14.87 8.03 -0.39
CA SER A 306 13.80 7.92 -1.38
C SER A 306 12.94 9.19 -1.44
N LYS A 307 12.13 9.34 -2.50
CA LYS A 307 11.13 10.38 -2.64
C LYS A 307 9.74 9.76 -2.81
N LEU A 308 8.80 10.22 -1.99
CA LEU A 308 7.36 9.98 -2.18
C LEU A 308 6.70 11.29 -2.61
N THR A 309 5.87 11.25 -3.65
CA THR A 309 5.05 12.39 -4.11
C THR A 309 3.58 12.01 -4.10
N SER A 310 2.73 12.84 -3.50
CA SER A 310 1.28 12.64 -3.50
C SER A 310 0.56 13.94 -3.87
N SER A 311 -0.46 13.81 -4.72
CA SER A 311 -1.32 14.92 -5.17
C SER A 311 -2.52 15.20 -4.26
N ILE A 312 -2.63 14.52 -3.11
CA ILE A 312 -3.74 14.72 -2.16
C ILE A 312 -3.88 16.19 -1.74
N THR A 313 -5.14 16.65 -1.71
CA THR A 313 -5.51 18.02 -1.29
C THR A 313 -6.38 18.02 -0.02
N SER A 314 -6.42 16.90 0.68
CA SER A 314 -7.07 16.69 1.98
C SER A 314 -6.49 15.43 2.64
N GLY A 315 -6.98 15.06 3.83
CA GLY A 315 -6.53 13.85 4.53
C GLY A 315 -5.07 13.94 4.99
N SER A 316 -4.26 12.90 4.77
CA SER A 316 -2.87 12.86 5.27
C SER A 316 -1.88 12.06 4.42
N MET A 317 -0.61 12.45 4.43
CA MET A 317 0.45 11.69 3.74
C MET A 317 0.58 10.27 4.31
N PHE A 318 0.48 10.12 5.63
CA PHE A 318 0.35 8.84 6.32
C PHE A 318 -0.98 8.77 7.09
N TYR A 319 -1.72 7.68 6.94
CA TYR A 319 -2.93 7.39 7.73
C TYR A 319 -2.80 6.03 8.42
N LEU A 320 -3.12 5.97 9.72
CA LEU A 320 -3.04 4.76 10.53
C LEU A 320 -4.27 4.56 11.40
N THR A 321 -4.79 3.33 11.42
CA THR A 321 -5.98 2.89 12.17
C THR A 321 -5.86 1.41 12.56
N ASN A 322 -6.43 1.02 13.71
CA ASN A 322 -6.57 -0.37 14.17
C ASN A 322 -5.28 -1.22 14.26
N THR A 323 -4.08 -0.63 14.31
CA THR A 323 -2.81 -1.37 14.18
C THR A 323 -1.69 -0.81 15.06
N SER A 324 -0.60 -1.58 15.21
CA SER A 324 0.65 -1.11 15.81
C SER A 324 1.74 -1.01 14.75
N ALA A 325 2.42 0.14 14.63
CA ALA A 325 3.33 0.41 13.52
C ALA A 325 4.60 1.18 13.91
N ASN A 326 5.71 0.83 13.25
CA ASN A 326 6.99 1.52 13.26
C ASN A 326 7.23 2.14 11.88
N ILE A 327 7.22 3.47 11.78
CA ILE A 327 7.52 4.22 10.56
C ILE A 327 8.91 4.83 10.71
N ILE A 328 9.82 4.51 9.78
CA ILE A 328 11.19 5.04 9.76
C ILE A 328 11.45 5.77 8.45
N LEU A 329 11.72 7.07 8.55
CA LEU A 329 12.12 7.89 7.42
C LEU A 329 13.59 8.28 7.59
N ASN A 330 14.48 7.86 6.68
CA ASN A 330 15.91 8.16 6.72
C ASN A 330 16.42 8.86 5.44
N GLN A 331 16.88 10.11 5.55
CA GLN A 331 17.40 10.92 4.43
C GLN A 331 16.48 10.95 3.18
N SER A 332 15.18 11.14 3.37
CA SER A 332 14.16 11.00 2.32
C SER A 332 13.38 12.30 2.08
N THR A 333 12.56 12.33 1.05
CA THR A 333 11.70 13.47 0.69
C THR A 333 10.24 13.05 0.65
N LEU A 334 9.38 13.79 1.35
CA LEU A 334 7.93 13.74 1.18
C LEU A 334 7.50 14.99 0.43
N ASN A 335 6.72 14.83 -0.64
CA ASN A 335 6.31 15.91 -1.53
C ASN A 335 4.78 15.88 -1.72
N PHE A 336 4.07 16.67 -0.93
CA PHE A 336 2.61 16.81 -0.95
C PHE A 336 2.23 18.23 -0.50
N ASP A 337 0.99 18.67 -0.71
CA ASP A 337 0.53 20.00 -0.27
C ASP A 337 0.25 19.99 1.25
N ALA A 338 1.32 20.19 2.02
CA ALA A 338 1.32 20.24 3.48
C ALA A 338 0.51 21.41 4.09
N ASN A 339 -0.10 22.28 3.27
CA ASN A 339 -1.08 23.28 3.74
C ASN A 339 -2.52 22.78 3.66
N LYS A 340 -2.78 21.69 2.92
CA LYS A 340 -4.12 21.11 2.70
C LYS A 340 -4.27 19.69 3.25
N ALA A 341 -3.20 18.91 3.22
CA ALA A 341 -3.14 17.58 3.83
C ALA A 341 -2.18 17.58 5.03
N LYS A 342 -2.49 16.75 6.03
CA LYS A 342 -1.65 16.52 7.21
C LYS A 342 -0.43 15.68 6.85
N LEU A 343 0.64 15.77 7.64
CA LEU A 343 1.74 14.80 7.59
C LEU A 343 1.26 13.42 8.03
N LEU A 344 0.51 13.37 9.12
CA LEU A 344 0.13 12.15 9.80
C LEU A 344 -1.25 12.30 10.45
N THR A 345 -2.09 11.28 10.27
CA THR A 345 -3.31 11.09 11.05
C THR A 345 -3.26 9.70 11.67
N VAL A 346 -3.39 9.60 12.99
CA VAL A 346 -3.49 8.34 13.72
C VAL A 346 -4.83 8.33 14.45
N ALA A 347 -5.80 7.57 13.96
CA ALA A 347 -7.16 7.61 14.48
C ALA A 347 -7.88 6.29 14.28
N GLY A 348 -8.85 5.98 15.14
CA GLY A 348 -9.81 4.92 14.87
C GLY A 348 -10.75 5.26 13.72
N ASN A 349 -11.43 4.25 13.20
CA ASN A 349 -12.28 4.35 12.03
C ASN A 349 -13.69 3.78 12.33
N SER A 350 -14.74 4.50 11.95
CA SER A 350 -16.13 3.98 12.04
C SER A 350 -16.64 3.39 10.71
N ALA A 351 -15.85 3.45 9.64
CA ALA A 351 -16.17 2.81 8.36
C ALA A 351 -15.54 1.40 8.26
N ASN A 352 -15.99 0.63 7.27
CA ASN A 352 -15.38 -0.64 6.80
C ASN A 352 -15.27 -1.78 7.83
N ASN A 353 -15.81 -1.63 9.04
CA ASN A 353 -15.70 -2.62 10.13
C ASN A 353 -14.25 -2.99 10.49
N TRP A 354 -13.31 -2.05 10.41
CA TRP A 354 -11.91 -2.28 10.77
C TRP A 354 -11.69 -2.19 12.29
N GLY A 355 -12.15 -3.24 13.00
CA GLY A 355 -12.11 -3.30 14.46
C GLY A 355 -13.32 -2.64 15.12
N THR A 356 -13.32 -2.61 16.46
CA THR A 356 -14.43 -2.04 17.26
C THR A 356 -14.33 -0.51 17.32
N PRO A 357 -15.33 0.25 16.83
CA PRO A 357 -15.34 1.70 16.93
C PRO A 357 -15.17 2.19 18.38
N GLY A 358 -14.29 3.16 18.60
CA GLY A 358 -13.96 3.64 19.95
C GLY A 358 -12.85 2.85 20.67
N SER A 359 -12.38 1.75 20.10
CA SER A 359 -11.23 0.96 20.59
C SER A 359 -10.25 0.55 19.49
N ASN A 360 -10.51 0.93 18.23
CA ASN A 360 -9.71 0.59 17.04
C ASN A 360 -8.75 1.71 16.60
N GLY A 361 -8.20 2.46 17.57
CA GLY A 361 -7.10 3.40 17.33
C GLY A 361 -5.81 2.69 16.89
N ALA A 362 -4.74 3.44 16.66
CA ALA A 362 -3.44 2.87 16.31
C ALA A 362 -2.32 3.33 17.25
N THR A 363 -1.30 2.48 17.43
CA THR A 363 -0.11 2.75 18.25
C THR A 363 1.12 2.87 17.36
N VAL A 364 1.74 4.05 17.31
CA VAL A 364 2.69 4.40 16.25
C VAL A 364 4.01 4.92 16.83
N ASN A 365 5.13 4.34 16.41
CA ASN A 365 6.46 4.94 16.55
C ASN A 365 6.85 5.58 15.20
N PHE A 366 6.83 6.91 15.11
CA PHE A 366 7.23 7.64 13.90
C PHE A 366 8.62 8.23 14.08
N THR A 367 9.62 7.75 13.34
CA THR A 367 11.03 8.12 13.51
C THR A 367 11.59 8.79 12.26
N GLY A 368 12.08 10.02 12.40
CA GLY A 368 12.85 10.71 11.36
C GLY A 368 14.35 10.75 11.69
N HIS A 369 15.18 10.31 10.74
CA HIS A 369 16.64 10.51 10.76
C HIS A 369 17.06 11.44 9.62
N LYS A 370 17.71 12.56 9.95
CA LYS A 370 18.19 13.56 8.97
C LYS A 370 17.07 14.02 8.03
N GLN A 371 15.84 14.13 8.55
CA GLN A 371 14.64 14.43 7.77
C GLN A 371 14.33 15.93 7.73
N THR A 372 13.56 16.33 6.70
CA THR A 372 12.80 17.57 6.71
C THR A 372 11.33 17.23 6.51
N LEU A 373 10.56 17.30 7.60
CA LEU A 373 9.15 16.94 7.66
C LEU A 373 8.30 18.21 7.69
N LYS A 374 7.16 18.20 6.97
CA LYS A 374 6.21 19.31 6.90
C LYS A 374 4.78 18.79 6.96
N GLY A 375 3.86 19.61 7.47
CA GLY A 375 2.43 19.31 7.56
C GLY A 375 2.03 18.92 8.98
N ASP A 376 0.76 19.12 9.32
CA ASP A 376 0.29 18.94 10.70
C ASP A 376 0.16 17.46 11.08
N VAL A 377 0.18 17.19 12.39
CA VAL A 377 0.01 15.86 12.98
C VAL A 377 -1.24 15.87 13.85
N ASP A 378 -2.12 14.90 13.63
CA ASP A 378 -3.36 14.74 14.38
C ASP A 378 -3.47 13.30 14.90
N VAL A 379 -3.78 13.15 16.19
CA VAL A 379 -3.90 11.85 16.84
C VAL A 379 -5.18 11.87 17.66
N ASP A 380 -6.06 10.89 17.45
CA ASP A 380 -7.30 10.85 18.21
C ASP A 380 -7.11 10.33 19.64
N SER A 381 -8.11 10.55 20.48
CA SER A 381 -8.06 10.24 21.90
C SER A 381 -7.98 8.75 22.24
N ILE A 382 -8.11 7.84 21.27
CA ILE A 382 -7.96 6.38 21.43
C ILE A 382 -6.68 5.83 20.77
N SER A 383 -5.89 6.70 20.16
CA SER A 383 -4.63 6.37 19.47
C SER A 383 -3.41 6.86 20.24
N THR A 384 -2.22 6.38 19.87
CA THR A 384 -0.94 6.72 20.50
C THR A 384 0.14 6.97 19.47
N LEU A 385 0.88 8.07 19.60
CA LEU A 385 2.03 8.42 18.77
C LEU A 385 3.25 8.74 19.63
N ASN A 386 4.32 7.95 19.44
CA ASN A 386 5.66 8.34 19.84
C ASN A 386 6.40 8.91 18.61
N MET A 387 6.50 10.24 18.54
CA MET A 387 7.20 10.92 17.45
C MET A 387 8.67 11.17 17.85
N TYR A 388 9.61 10.76 17.00
CA TYR A 388 11.05 10.84 17.24
C TYR A 388 11.74 11.68 16.16
N LEU A 389 12.26 12.84 16.55
CA LEU A 389 13.07 13.72 15.71
C LEU A 389 14.55 13.48 16.02
N LEU A 390 15.16 12.54 15.29
CA LEU A 390 16.54 12.10 15.52
C LEU A 390 17.50 12.64 14.43
N ASP A 391 18.79 12.66 14.74
CA ASP A 391 19.88 12.96 13.81
C ASP A 391 19.68 14.19 12.91
N LYS A 392 19.51 15.38 13.51
CA LYS A 392 19.29 16.64 12.77
C LYS A 392 17.98 16.68 11.97
N THR A 393 16.95 15.98 12.43
CA THR A 393 15.61 16.06 11.82
C THR A 393 14.95 17.40 12.14
N ASN A 394 14.38 18.03 11.12
CA ASN A 394 13.59 19.25 11.23
C ASN A 394 12.12 18.94 10.93
N TYR A 395 11.22 19.13 11.89
CA TYR A 395 9.77 19.04 11.70
C TYR A 395 9.14 20.43 11.68
N THR A 396 8.25 20.72 10.72
CA THR A 396 7.48 21.98 10.63
C THR A 396 5.99 21.69 10.55
N GLY A 397 5.25 22.02 11.61
CA GLY A 397 3.81 21.75 11.75
C GLY A 397 3.33 21.94 13.19
N LYS A 398 2.03 21.81 13.43
CA LYS A 398 1.45 21.71 14.79
C LYS A 398 1.02 20.27 15.11
N THR A 399 0.86 19.97 16.40
CA THR A 399 0.25 18.72 16.88
C THR A 399 -1.11 19.01 17.51
N ALA A 400 -2.10 18.17 17.22
CA ALA A 400 -3.41 18.17 17.87
C ALA A 400 -3.72 16.78 18.44
N VAL A 401 -4.44 16.76 19.56
CA VAL A 401 -5.13 15.57 20.07
C VAL A 401 -6.61 15.80 19.85
N SER A 402 -7.23 15.03 18.95
CA SER A 402 -8.65 15.13 18.62
C SER A 402 -9.48 14.17 19.46
N THR A 403 -10.70 14.56 19.86
CA THR A 403 -11.61 13.65 20.55
C THR A 403 -12.20 12.66 19.54
N ASN A 404 -11.98 11.37 19.74
CA ASN A 404 -12.71 10.32 19.00
C ASN A 404 -14.20 10.38 19.39
N SER A 405 -15.11 10.17 18.44
CA SER A 405 -16.56 10.30 18.69
C SER A 405 -17.14 9.23 19.62
N THR A 406 -16.52 8.05 19.70
CA THR A 406 -17.01 6.90 20.48
C THR A 406 -16.16 6.66 21.73
N ASN A 407 -14.83 6.87 21.65
CA ASN A 407 -13.91 7.04 22.78
C ASN A 407 -14.04 6.03 23.96
N ILE A 408 -14.24 4.74 23.68
CA ILE A 408 -14.44 3.68 24.69
C ILE A 408 -13.11 3.33 25.39
N SER A 409 -12.00 3.33 24.65
CA SER A 409 -10.67 2.98 25.18
C SER A 409 -9.67 4.12 24.97
N PRO A 410 -9.79 5.23 25.72
CA PRO A 410 -8.91 6.39 25.54
C PRO A 410 -7.46 6.07 25.87
N SER A 411 -6.53 6.55 25.03
CA SER A 411 -5.10 6.51 25.31
C SER A 411 -4.76 7.49 26.44
N THR A 412 -3.92 7.04 27.36
CA THR A 412 -3.36 7.86 28.44
C THR A 412 -2.19 8.72 27.98
N SER A 413 -1.66 8.51 26.77
CA SER A 413 -0.60 9.33 26.19
C SER A 413 -0.70 9.44 24.65
N PRO A 414 -1.73 10.11 24.11
CA PRO A 414 -1.93 10.21 22.67
C PRO A 414 -0.71 10.73 21.89
N ILE A 415 0.06 11.69 22.43
CA ILE A 415 1.30 12.14 21.78
C ILE A 415 2.46 12.25 22.79
N THR A 416 3.52 11.52 22.51
CA THR A 416 4.85 11.67 23.13
C THR A 416 5.83 12.20 22.08
N MET A 417 6.35 13.40 22.28
CA MET A 417 7.29 14.06 21.38
C MET A 417 8.73 13.90 21.90
N ASN A 418 9.61 13.30 21.11
CA ASN A 418 11.01 13.04 21.43
C ASN A 418 11.93 13.80 20.46
N ILE A 419 12.76 14.71 20.96
CA ILE A 419 13.61 15.58 20.14
C ILE A 419 15.06 15.49 20.60
N SER A 420 15.94 14.97 19.74
CA SER A 420 17.37 14.88 20.02
C SER A 420 18.05 16.25 19.99
N LYS A 421 19.22 16.36 20.63
CA LYS A 421 20.00 17.58 20.87
C LYS A 421 20.41 18.39 19.64
N ASN A 422 20.25 17.82 18.45
CA ASN A 422 20.59 18.42 17.17
C ASN A 422 19.39 18.59 16.22
N SER A 423 18.19 18.18 16.65
CA SER A 423 16.94 18.24 15.90
C SER A 423 16.10 19.46 16.27
N LYS A 424 15.09 19.76 15.44
CA LYS A 424 14.27 20.97 15.52
C LYS A 424 12.79 20.68 15.28
N TRP A 425 11.92 21.27 16.10
CA TRP A 425 10.51 21.44 15.80
C TRP A 425 10.23 22.94 15.59
N VAL A 426 9.66 23.26 14.43
CA VAL A 426 9.15 24.57 14.03
C VAL A 426 7.63 24.55 14.14
N LEU A 427 7.07 25.21 15.15
CA LEU A 427 5.62 25.29 15.32
C LEU A 427 5.00 26.29 14.34
N THR A 428 3.93 25.87 13.69
CA THR A 428 3.07 26.68 12.81
C THR A 428 1.81 27.21 13.54
N GLY A 429 1.52 26.67 14.73
CA GLY A 429 0.38 27.00 15.58
C GLY A 429 0.60 26.55 17.02
N HIS A 430 -0.33 26.89 17.91
CA HIS A 430 -0.39 26.28 19.24
C HIS A 430 -0.50 24.75 19.08
N SER A 431 0.20 24.02 19.95
CA SER A 431 0.32 22.56 19.86
C SER A 431 0.15 21.93 21.24
N THR A 432 -0.42 20.74 21.29
CA THR A 432 -0.57 19.94 22.51
C THR A 432 0.13 18.60 22.34
N VAL A 433 0.82 18.15 23.38
CA VAL A 433 1.37 16.80 23.55
C VAL A 433 1.12 16.32 24.96
N THR A 434 1.06 15.00 25.19
CA THR A 434 1.05 14.46 26.55
C THR A 434 2.43 14.56 27.17
N ASN A 435 3.45 14.01 26.49
CA ASN A 435 4.81 13.97 27.01
C ASN A 435 5.78 14.67 26.05
N LEU A 436 6.77 15.36 26.60
CA LEU A 436 7.82 16.05 25.85
C LEU A 436 9.20 15.66 26.40
N ASN A 437 9.97 14.96 25.58
CA ASN A 437 11.36 14.60 25.84
C ASN A 437 12.27 15.40 24.90
N ALA A 438 12.86 16.49 25.38
CA ALA A 438 13.68 17.39 24.56
C ALA A 438 15.10 17.49 25.13
N GLU A 439 16.08 16.83 24.48
CA GLU A 439 17.46 16.85 24.94
C GLU A 439 18.06 18.26 24.96
N LYS A 440 19.03 18.51 25.85
CA LYS A 440 19.77 19.78 25.89
C LYS A 440 20.42 20.08 24.53
N GLY A 441 19.88 21.08 23.84
CA GLY A 441 20.29 21.49 22.47
C GLY A 441 19.17 21.38 21.43
N ALA A 442 18.14 20.57 21.70
CA ALA A 442 16.93 20.48 20.88
C ALA A 442 16.26 21.85 20.75
N LYS A 443 15.73 22.16 19.55
CA LYS A 443 15.16 23.48 19.25
C LYS A 443 13.65 23.39 19.04
N ILE A 444 12.88 24.04 19.91
CA ILE A 444 11.43 24.21 19.75
C ILE A 444 11.16 25.72 19.54
N VAL A 445 10.85 26.10 18.30
CA VAL A 445 10.80 27.50 17.85
C VAL A 445 9.63 27.73 16.89
N ASP A 446 9.35 28.98 16.53
CA ASP A 446 8.50 29.32 15.39
C ASP A 446 9.29 29.53 14.09
N LYS A 447 8.57 29.90 13.01
CA LYS A 447 9.16 30.20 11.70
C LYS A 447 10.22 31.30 11.73
N ASP A 448 10.15 32.22 12.69
CA ASP A 448 11.07 33.35 12.84
C ASP A 448 12.25 33.00 13.77
N GLY A 449 12.34 31.73 14.21
CA GLY A 449 13.38 31.22 15.09
C GLY A 449 13.20 31.57 16.56
N LYS A 450 12.07 32.19 16.96
CA LYS A 450 11.82 32.53 18.36
C LYS A 450 11.46 31.28 19.15
N THR A 451 12.08 31.07 20.30
CA THR A 451 11.77 29.97 21.22
C THR A 451 10.29 29.98 21.59
N VAL A 452 9.65 28.81 21.50
CA VAL A 452 8.26 28.59 21.93
C VAL A 452 8.21 28.43 23.45
N SER A 453 7.15 28.94 24.09
CA SER A 453 6.93 28.67 25.51
C SER A 453 6.37 27.26 25.70
N VAL A 454 7.02 26.45 26.53
CA VAL A 454 6.49 25.15 26.96
C VAL A 454 5.74 25.36 28.27
N ILE A 455 4.49 24.91 28.33
CA ILE A 455 3.54 25.19 29.41
C ILE A 455 2.93 23.88 29.90
N SER A 456 2.84 23.68 31.21
CA SER A 456 2.10 22.55 31.81
C SER A 456 0.58 22.69 31.64
N SER A 457 -0.17 21.62 31.90
CA SER A 457 -1.63 21.65 32.08
C SER A 457 -2.10 22.66 33.15
N SER A 458 -1.28 22.93 34.18
CA SER A 458 -1.53 23.93 35.22
C SER A 458 -1.12 25.37 34.85
N GLY A 459 -0.69 25.63 33.62
CA GLY A 459 -0.26 26.96 33.16
C GLY A 459 1.17 27.36 33.57
N GLN A 460 1.92 26.49 34.24
CA GLN A 460 3.31 26.75 34.62
C GLN A 460 4.21 26.76 33.36
N LYS A 461 5.01 27.82 33.19
CA LYS A 461 5.99 27.91 32.09
C LYS A 461 7.23 27.06 32.41
N LEU A 462 7.23 25.83 31.91
CA LEU A 462 8.35 24.87 31.98
C LEU A 462 9.56 25.35 31.16
N VAL A 463 9.32 26.03 30.04
CA VAL A 463 10.33 26.75 29.25
C VAL A 463 9.77 28.12 28.86
N LYS A 464 10.52 29.19 29.12
CA LYS A 464 10.13 30.57 28.74
C LYS A 464 10.54 30.85 27.30
N GLY A 465 9.55 31.13 26.44
CA GLY A 465 9.74 31.50 25.03
C GLY A 465 9.36 32.95 24.72
N LYS A 466 9.68 33.39 23.49
CA LYS A 466 9.29 34.69 22.90
C LYS A 466 8.39 34.54 21.66
N SER A 467 8.08 33.31 21.24
CA SER A 467 7.10 33.07 20.18
C SER A 467 5.69 33.46 20.64
N LYS A 468 4.82 33.79 19.68
CA LYS A 468 3.38 33.89 19.89
C LYS A 468 2.71 32.53 20.12
N TYR A 469 3.35 31.43 19.72
CA TYR A 469 2.85 30.08 19.91
C TYR A 469 3.32 29.48 21.25
N SER A 470 2.51 28.57 21.77
CA SER A 470 2.80 27.76 22.96
C SER A 470 2.72 26.26 22.63
N LEU A 471 3.51 25.49 23.37
CA LEU A 471 3.42 24.03 23.42
C LEU A 471 2.89 23.63 24.80
N THR A 472 1.69 23.09 24.84
CA THR A 472 1.09 22.56 26.06
C THR A 472 1.52 21.11 26.25
N VAL A 473 2.03 20.80 27.44
CA VAL A 473 2.43 19.46 27.88
C VAL A 473 1.51 19.06 29.03
N THR A 474 0.65 18.06 28.83
CA THR A 474 -0.37 17.69 29.82
C THR A 474 0.12 16.66 30.85
N GLY A 475 1.12 15.86 30.49
CA GLY A 475 1.84 14.90 31.33
C GLY A 475 3.27 15.37 31.63
N THR A 476 4.27 14.60 31.20
CA THR A 476 5.66 14.79 31.63
C THR A 476 6.51 15.64 30.68
N TYR A 477 7.42 16.43 31.25
CA TYR A 477 8.51 17.10 30.52
C TYR A 477 9.86 16.57 31.02
N SER A 478 10.71 16.10 30.12
CA SER A 478 12.05 15.61 30.43
C SER A 478 13.09 16.11 29.41
N GLN A 479 14.37 16.00 29.78
CA GLN A 479 15.51 16.29 28.90
C GLN A 479 16.23 15.01 28.41
N LYS A 480 15.57 13.85 28.48
CA LYS A 480 16.13 12.55 28.08
C LYS A 480 15.27 11.91 27.01
N VAL A 481 15.82 11.73 25.81
CA VAL A 481 15.23 10.86 24.79
C VAL A 481 15.72 9.43 25.01
N THR A 482 14.83 8.45 24.91
CA THR A 482 15.17 7.02 24.95
C THR A 482 14.68 6.38 23.65
N THR A 483 15.54 5.60 23.00
CA THR A 483 15.26 4.93 21.71
C THR A 483 15.45 3.42 21.83
N SER A 484 14.74 2.65 21.02
CA SER A 484 14.88 1.19 20.93
C SER A 484 15.39 0.73 19.54
N SER A 485 15.28 -0.56 19.23
CA SER A 485 15.44 -1.10 17.88
C SER A 485 14.38 -0.56 16.89
N SER A 486 13.16 -0.23 17.35
CA SER A 486 12.10 0.30 16.48
C SER A 486 12.37 1.71 15.92
N ASN A 487 13.41 2.37 16.44
CA ASN A 487 13.92 3.65 15.96
C ASN A 487 15.15 3.50 15.05
N LYS A 488 15.46 2.31 14.53
CA LYS A 488 16.64 2.09 13.69
C LYS A 488 16.25 1.55 12.31
N PRO A 489 16.82 2.09 11.21
CA PRO A 489 16.71 1.50 9.89
C PRO A 489 17.06 0.00 9.89
N SER A 490 16.36 -0.77 9.06
CA SER A 490 16.55 -2.20 8.89
C SER A 490 18.00 -2.54 8.52
N SER A 491 18.53 -3.60 9.13
CA SER A 491 19.85 -4.16 8.80
C SER A 491 19.78 -5.55 8.14
N SER A 492 18.59 -6.14 8.07
CA SER A 492 18.31 -7.42 7.44
C SER A 492 17.34 -7.23 6.27
N TYR A 493 17.54 -7.99 5.19
CA TYR A 493 16.82 -7.85 3.93
C TYR A 493 16.60 -9.23 3.30
N ILE A 494 15.63 -9.35 2.39
CA ILE A 494 15.39 -10.60 1.65
C ILE A 494 16.67 -10.99 0.90
N ASN A 495 17.12 -12.24 1.07
CA ASN A 495 18.35 -12.72 0.45
C ASN A 495 18.19 -12.82 -1.07
N ARG A 496 19.08 -12.16 -1.81
CA ARG A 496 19.10 -12.11 -3.28
C ARG A 496 20.24 -12.92 -3.90
N SER A 497 21.03 -13.64 -3.10
CA SER A 497 22.26 -14.31 -3.57
C SER A 497 21.99 -15.34 -4.67
N ASP A 498 20.98 -16.20 -4.52
CA ASP A 498 20.60 -17.18 -5.55
C ASP A 498 20.17 -16.52 -6.87
N PHE A 499 19.41 -15.43 -6.78
CA PHE A 499 18.99 -14.63 -7.93
C PHE A 499 20.19 -14.01 -8.66
N ASP A 500 21.08 -13.36 -7.90
CA ASP A 500 22.29 -12.70 -8.41
C ASP A 500 23.27 -13.72 -9.02
N ASN A 501 23.44 -14.88 -8.37
CA ASN A 501 24.26 -15.99 -8.87
C ASN A 501 23.69 -16.60 -10.16
N TYR A 502 22.36 -16.71 -10.29
CA TYR A 502 21.71 -17.24 -11.50
C TYR A 502 21.82 -16.25 -12.66
N PHE A 503 21.43 -14.99 -12.45
CA PHE A 503 21.39 -13.97 -13.51
C PHE A 503 22.71 -13.23 -13.76
N LYS A 504 23.76 -13.52 -12.98
CA LYS A 504 25.05 -12.82 -13.00
C LYS A 504 24.87 -11.31 -12.80
N THR A 505 24.13 -10.98 -11.74
CA THR A 505 23.85 -9.59 -11.33
C THR A 505 24.40 -9.30 -9.93
N THR A 506 24.36 -8.03 -9.54
CA THR A 506 24.59 -7.60 -8.16
C THR A 506 23.45 -6.67 -7.81
N THR A 507 22.47 -7.18 -7.05
CA THR A 507 21.22 -6.47 -6.73
C THR A 507 20.92 -6.45 -5.23
N ALA A 508 21.89 -6.84 -4.39
CA ALA A 508 21.83 -6.73 -2.93
C ALA A 508 21.25 -5.38 -2.47
N PHE A 509 20.26 -5.45 -1.58
CA PHE A 509 19.28 -4.37 -1.39
C PHE A 509 19.88 -3.02 -0.97
N VAL A 510 20.91 -3.02 -0.11
CA VAL A 510 21.59 -1.81 0.36
C VAL A 510 22.85 -1.43 -0.40
N ASN A 511 23.49 -2.37 -1.10
CA ASN A 511 24.81 -2.19 -1.72
C ASN A 511 24.76 -1.78 -3.19
N ASN A 512 23.59 -1.55 -3.76
CA ASN A 512 23.46 -1.13 -5.15
C ASN A 512 23.77 0.38 -5.31
N THR A 513 25.01 0.78 -5.02
CA THR A 513 25.59 1.99 -5.62
C THR A 513 25.54 1.84 -7.13
N LYS A 514 25.18 2.92 -7.85
CA LYS A 514 25.16 2.93 -9.32
C LYS A 514 26.49 2.42 -9.90
N ASN A 515 26.50 1.18 -10.41
CA ASN A 515 27.43 0.80 -11.47
C ASN A 515 26.97 1.44 -12.77
N THR A 516 27.29 2.73 -12.92
CA THR A 516 27.31 3.43 -14.21
C THR A 516 28.65 3.19 -14.88
N SER A 517 28.73 2.08 -15.62
CA SER A 517 29.83 1.71 -16.53
C SER A 517 29.38 0.45 -17.30
N ASN A 518 29.48 0.33 -18.62
CA ASN A 518 29.95 1.27 -19.66
C ASN A 518 28.83 1.57 -20.66
#